data_AF-A0AAN8J3I7-F1
#
_entry.id   AF-A0AAN8J3I7-F1
#
_cell.length_a   1.000
_cell.length_b   1.000
_cell.length_c   1.000
_cell.angle_alpha   90.00
_cell.angle_beta   90.00
_cell.angle_gamma   90.00
#
_symmetry.space_group_name_H-M   'P 1'
#
loop_
_entity.id
_entity.type
_entity.pdbx_description
1 polymer ?
#
loop_
_entity_poly.entity_id
_entity_poly.type
_entity_poly.pdbx_seq_one_letter_code
_entity_poly.pdbx_strand_id
1 'polypeptide(L)'
;MDLNKMNDAAKVDLCRKYFIIGLFGLPLVWLTNAIWFFGEGFLRPLSPATYDIRKYVTLSAVGVLLWFFLLFAWEFVFQSYRSQGLAWADYLTFIFPSGRI
;
A
#
# COMPACT_ATOMS: atom_id res chain seq x y z
N MET A 1 -12.92 4.59 -13.79
CA MET A 1 -14.30 4.72 -13.30
C MET A 1 -14.48 6.12 -12.77
N ASP A 2 -15.53 6.84 -13.20
CA ASP A 2 -15.85 8.15 -12.62
C ASP A 2 -16.49 7.96 -11.23
N LEU A 3 -15.80 8.35 -10.17
CA LEU A 3 -16.36 8.35 -8.81
C LEU A 3 -17.59 9.26 -8.71
N ASN A 4 -17.65 10.33 -9.52
CA ASN A 4 -18.77 11.27 -9.53
C ASN A 4 -20.09 10.68 -10.03
N LYS A 5 -20.07 9.53 -10.72
CA LYS A 5 -21.28 8.85 -11.21
C LYS A 5 -21.79 7.77 -10.26
N MET A 6 -21.10 7.54 -9.14
CA MET A 6 -21.46 6.50 -8.17
C MET A 6 -22.22 7.07 -6.96
N ASN A 7 -23.18 6.30 -6.46
CA ASN A 7 -23.85 6.60 -5.19
C ASN A 7 -22.86 6.51 -4.02
N ASP A 8 -23.06 7.29 -2.97
CA ASP A 8 -22.13 7.39 -1.85
C ASP A 8 -21.99 6.06 -1.08
N ALA A 9 -23.07 5.27 -0.97
CA ALA A 9 -23.00 3.92 -0.39
C ALA A 9 -22.10 2.97 -1.21
N ALA A 10 -22.11 3.07 -2.54
CA ALA A 10 -21.27 2.26 -3.41
C ALA A 10 -19.79 2.64 -3.30
N LYS A 11 -19.49 3.93 -3.07
CA LYS A 11 -18.13 4.41 -2.81
C LYS A 11 -17.57 3.85 -1.50
N VAL A 12 -18.38 3.84 -0.43
CA VAL A 12 -17.98 3.27 0.87
C VAL A 12 -17.67 1.78 0.73
N ASP A 13 -18.54 1.02 0.05
CA ASP A 13 -18.33 -0.42 -0.16
C ASP A 13 -17.08 -0.69 -1.01
N LEU A 14 -16.84 0.12 -2.05
CA LEU A 14 -15.63 0.03 -2.86
C LEU A 14 -14.37 0.31 -2.02
N CYS A 15 -14.35 1.40 -1.24
CA CYS A 15 -13.22 1.74 -0.36
C CYS A 15 -12.94 0.63 0.67
N ARG A 16 -14.00 0.05 1.27
CA ARG A 16 -13.87 -1.09 2.19
C ARG A 16 -13.27 -2.32 1.49
N LYS A 17 -13.73 -2.67 0.28
CA LYS A 17 -13.19 -3.81 -0.48
C LYS A 17 -11.71 -3.62 -0.80
N TYR A 18 -11.32 -2.44 -1.27
CA TYR A 18 -9.91 -2.14 -1.54
C TYR A 18 -9.06 -2.23 -0.27
N PHE A 19 -9.57 -1.76 0.88
CA PHE A 19 -8.89 -1.92 2.15
C PHE A 19 -8.70 -3.40 2.54
N ILE A 20 -9.74 -4.23 2.41
CA ILE A 20 -9.67 -5.66 2.71
C ILE A 20 -8.70 -6.38 1.77
N ILE A 21 -8.73 -6.07 0.47
CA ILE A 21 -7.81 -6.66 -0.51
C ILE A 21 -6.36 -6.31 -0.15
N GLY A 22 -6.10 -5.08 0.30
CA GLY A 22 -4.75 -4.67 0.71
C GLY A 22 -4.21 -5.45 1.91
N LEU A 23 -5.06 -6.03 2.78
CA LEU A 23 -4.63 -6.89 3.89
C LEU A 23 -3.96 -8.18 3.42
N PHE A 24 -4.15 -8.60 2.16
CA PHE A 24 -3.47 -9.77 1.58
C PHE A 24 -2.02 -9.48 1.15
N GLY A 25 -1.38 -8.46 1.73
CA GLY A 25 0.00 -8.09 1.44
C GLY A 25 0.18 -7.26 0.16
N LEU A 26 -0.83 -6.47 -0.21
CA LEU A 26 -0.78 -5.61 -1.39
C LEU A 26 -0.73 -4.13 -1.00
N PRO A 27 0.45 -3.57 -0.65
CA PRO A 27 0.57 -2.16 -0.27
C PRO A 27 0.19 -1.19 -1.39
N LEU A 28 0.38 -1.57 -2.66
CA LEU A 28 -0.03 -0.75 -3.80
C LEU A 28 -1.56 -0.58 -3.89
N VAL A 29 -2.32 -1.58 -3.43
CA VAL A 29 -3.79 -1.49 -3.38
C VAL A 29 -4.22 -0.49 -2.30
N TRP A 30 -3.56 -0.49 -1.14
CA TRP A 30 -3.79 0.55 -0.12
C TRP A 30 -3.40 1.94 -0.60
N LEU A 31 -2.30 2.07 -1.36
CA LEU A 31 -1.85 3.34 -1.92
C LEU A 31 -2.87 3.90 -2.92
N THR A 32 -3.34 3.07 -3.85
CA THR A 32 -4.36 3.47 -4.83
C THR A 32 -5.68 3.83 -4.12
N ASN A 33 -6.10 3.07 -3.11
CA ASN A 33 -7.26 3.40 -2.29
C ASN A 33 -7.09 4.77 -1.61
N ALA A 34 -5.92 5.01 -1.02
CA ALA A 34 -5.64 6.26 -0.30
C ALA A 34 -5.68 7.47 -1.25
N ILE A 35 -4.99 7.41 -2.40
CA ILE A 35 -4.93 8.52 -3.36
C ILE A 35 -6.29 8.77 -4.02
N TRP A 36 -6.98 7.71 -4.44
CA TRP A 36 -8.21 7.84 -5.22
C TRP A 36 -9.40 8.33 -4.39
N PHE A 37 -9.50 7.89 -3.12
CA PHE A 37 -10.55 8.33 -2.20
C PHE A 37 -10.15 9.50 -1.30
N PHE A 38 -8.92 10.02 -1.39
CA PHE A 38 -8.49 11.22 -0.65
C PHE A 38 -9.41 12.42 -0.95
N GLY A 39 -9.73 12.62 -2.22
CA GLY A 39 -10.63 13.68 -2.67
C GLY A 39 -12.02 13.56 -2.07
N GLU A 40 -12.59 12.35 -2.10
CA GLU A 40 -13.92 12.08 -1.59
C GLU A 40 -14.00 12.17 -0.06
N GLY A 41 -12.93 11.81 0.65
CA GLY A 41 -12.87 11.85 2.10
C GLY A 41 -12.58 13.24 2.69
N PHE A 42 -11.68 14.02 2.09
CA PHE A 42 -11.17 15.26 2.70
C PHE A 42 -11.66 16.56 2.05
N LEU A 43 -12.03 16.54 0.76
CA LEU A 43 -12.50 17.75 0.06
C LEU A 43 -14.03 17.93 0.10
N ARG A 44 -14.80 16.86 0.35
CA ARG A 44 -16.28 16.94 0.48
C ARG A 44 -16.72 17.31 1.90
N PRO A 45 -17.89 17.98 2.06
CA PRO A 45 -18.47 18.24 3.37
C PRO A 45 -18.75 16.95 4.14
N LEU A 46 -18.76 17.08 5.47
CA LEU A 46 -18.86 15.94 6.38
C LEU A 46 -20.24 15.29 6.27
N SER A 47 -20.29 14.09 5.69
CA SER A 47 -21.45 13.22 5.63
C SER A 47 -21.12 11.89 6.33
N PRO A 48 -22.12 11.09 6.76
CA PRO A 48 -21.86 9.77 7.35
C PRO A 48 -21.04 8.85 6.41
N ALA A 49 -21.27 8.90 5.10
CA ALA A 49 -20.49 8.15 4.12
C ALA A 49 -19.04 8.68 4.01
N THR A 50 -18.87 9.99 4.03
CA THR A 50 -17.55 10.65 4.01
C THR A 50 -16.73 10.27 5.25
N TYR A 51 -17.37 10.16 6.42
CA TYR A 51 -16.71 9.76 7.66
C TYR A 51 -16.11 8.36 7.57
N ASP A 52 -16.88 7.39 7.06
CA ASP A 52 -16.40 6.03 6.87
C ASP A 52 -15.26 5.96 5.86
N ILE A 53 -15.38 6.67 4.72
CA ILE A 53 -14.32 6.75 3.71
C ILE A 53 -13.03 7.30 4.32
N ARG A 54 -13.09 8.40 5.09
CA ARG A 54 -11.91 8.97 5.76
C ARG A 54 -11.22 7.95 6.65
N LYS A 55 -11.99 7.19 7.44
CA LYS A 55 -11.44 6.14 8.32
C LYS A 55 -10.67 5.08 7.53
N TYR A 56 -11.25 4.54 6.45
CA TYR A 56 -10.58 3.53 5.63
C TYR A 56 -9.39 4.08 4.85
N VAL A 57 -9.46 5.33 4.38
CA VAL A 57 -8.35 6.02 3.70
C VAL A 57 -7.18 6.23 4.67
N THR A 58 -7.44 6.70 5.89
CA THR A 58 -6.38 6.87 6.91
C THR A 58 -5.76 5.54 7.30
N LEU A 59 -6.56 4.49 7.52
CA LEU A 59 -6.05 3.15 7.81
C LEU A 59 -5.22 2.59 6.64
N SER A 60 -5.66 2.81 5.40
CA SER A 60 -4.90 2.41 4.21
C SER A 60 -3.56 3.15 4.13
N ALA A 61 -3.54 4.47 4.39
CA ALA A 61 -2.31 5.26 4.38
C ALA A 61 -1.32 4.81 5.46
N VAL A 62 -1.80 4.51 6.67
CA VAL A 62 -0.97 3.93 7.74
C VAL A 62 -0.42 2.56 7.32
N GLY A 63 -1.26 1.73 6.71
CA GLY A 63 -0.85 0.43 6.18
C GLY A 63 0.24 0.53 5.11
N VAL A 64 0.14 1.51 4.21
CA VAL A 64 1.19 1.79 3.20
C VAL A 64 2.50 2.18 3.88
N LEU A 65 2.46 3.09 4.85
CA LEU A 65 3.66 3.51 5.57
C LEU A 65 4.32 2.34 6.29
N LEU A 66 3.52 1.49 6.95
CA LEU A 66 4.03 0.27 7.60
C LEU A 66 4.73 -0.64 6.60
N TRP A 67 4.11 -0.93 5.46
CA TRP A 67 4.73 -1.75 4.41
C TRP A 67 5.96 -1.11 3.81
N PHE A 68 5.96 0.22 3.63
CA PHE A 68 7.12 0.95 3.13
C PHE A 68 8.32 0.75 4.05
N PHE A 69 8.15 0.93 5.36
CA PHE A 69 9.23 0.70 6.33
C PHE A 69 9.64 -0.77 6.40
N LEU A 70 8.70 -1.71 6.34
CA LEU A 70 9.00 -3.14 6.36
C LEU A 70 9.83 -3.57 5.14
N LEU A 71 9.40 -3.16 3.93
CA LEU A 71 10.12 -3.46 2.69
C LEU A 71 11.48 -2.76 2.67
N PHE A 72 11.56 -1.50 3.10
CA PHE A 72 12.82 -0.77 3.15
C PHE A 72 13.81 -1.41 4.13
N ALA A 73 13.34 -1.81 5.32
CA ALA A 73 14.17 -2.50 6.29
C ALA A 73 14.64 -3.87 5.76
N TRP A 74 13.75 -4.62 5.09
CA TRP A 74 14.09 -5.89 4.46
C TRP A 74 15.16 -5.71 3.38
N GLU A 75 14.99 -4.74 2.47
CA GLU A 75 15.98 -4.42 1.44
C GLU A 75 17.31 -4.01 2.06
N PHE A 76 17.30 -3.14 3.08
CA PHE A 76 18.52 -2.72 3.76
C PHE A 76 19.28 -3.92 4.36
N VAL A 77 18.57 -4.83 5.02
CA VAL A 77 19.12 -6.06 5.60
C VAL A 77 19.66 -6.97 4.49
N PHE A 78 18.86 -7.23 3.45
CA PHE A 78 19.21 -8.09 2.34
C PHE A 78 20.46 -7.58 1.61
N GLN A 79 20.51 -6.30 1.24
CA GLN A 79 21.66 -5.70 0.58
C GLN A 79 22.91 -5.70 1.48
N SER A 80 22.77 -5.47 2.79
CA SER A 80 23.89 -5.49 3.74
C SER A 80 24.53 -6.87 3.89
N TYR A 81 23.73 -7.94 3.88
CA TYR A 81 24.25 -9.31 3.97
C TYR A 81 24.71 -9.85 2.62
N ARG A 82 24.04 -9.43 1.55
CA ARG A 82 24.44 -9.73 0.18
C ARG A 82 25.78 -9.09 -0.17
N SER A 83 26.15 -7.95 0.39
CA SER A 83 27.49 -7.35 0.22
C SER A 83 28.59 -8.17 0.91
N GLN A 84 28.25 -8.88 1.99
CA GLN A 84 29.18 -9.75 2.73
C GLN A 84 29.41 -11.12 2.07
N GLY A 85 28.65 -11.47 1.03
CA GLY A 85 28.83 -12.73 0.29
C GLY A 85 28.35 -13.97 1.04
N LEU A 86 27.33 -13.84 1.88
CA LEU A 86 26.75 -14.98 2.60
C LEU A 86 25.93 -15.89 1.68
N ALA A 87 26.12 -17.20 1.80
CA ALA A 87 25.50 -18.20 0.93
C ALA A 87 23.95 -18.12 0.89
N TRP A 88 23.30 -17.84 2.02
CA TRP A 88 21.84 -17.70 2.06
C TRP A 88 21.33 -16.52 1.23
N ALA A 89 22.09 -15.42 1.18
CA ALA A 89 21.71 -14.23 0.43
C ALA A 89 21.83 -14.49 -1.08
N ASP A 90 22.79 -15.31 -1.51
CA ASP A 90 22.91 -15.74 -2.91
C ASP A 90 21.78 -16.70 -3.31
N TYR A 91 21.35 -17.63 -2.45
CA TYR A 91 20.18 -18.46 -2.73
C TYR A 91 18.88 -17.67 -2.88
N LEU A 92 18.72 -16.57 -2.15
CA LEU A 92 17.57 -15.67 -2.23
C LEU A 92 17.70 -14.63 -3.37
N THR A 93 18.87 -14.51 -3.99
CA THR A 93 19.09 -13.55 -5.06
C THR A 93 18.43 -14.02 -6.35
N PHE A 94 17.50 -13.22 -6.85
CA PHE A 94 16.90 -13.45 -8.16
C PHE A 94 17.74 -12.85 -9.31
N ILE A 95 18.31 -11.66 -9.11
CA ILE A 95 19.10 -10.94 -10.13
C ILE A 95 20.54 -10.81 -9.65
N PHE A 96 21.46 -11.50 -10.32
CA PHE A 96 22.88 -11.35 -10.07
C PHE A 96 23.44 -10.14 -10.82
N PRO A 97 24.31 -9.32 -10.19
CA PRO A 97 24.92 -8.20 -10.86
C PRO A 97 26.00 -8.76 -11.79
N SER A 98 25.87 -8.54 -13.09
CA SER A 98 26.91 -8.86 -14.06
C SER A 98 28.15 -8.02 -13.74
N GLY A 99 29.18 -8.65 -13.15
CA GLY A 99 30.42 -7.99 -12.74
C GLY A 99 30.89 -8.26 -11.30
N ARG A 100 30.13 -9.03 -10.51
CA ARG A 100 30.65 -9.56 -9.24
C ARG A 100 31.64 -10.71 -9.56
N ILE A 101 32.91 -10.48 -9.30
CA ILE A 101 33.99 -11.49 -9.30
C ILE A 101 33.99 -12.19 -7.95
#